data_AF-A0A3D4Y9K2-F1
#
_entry.id   AF-A0A3D4Y9K2-F1
#
_cell.length_a   1.000
_cell.length_b   1.000
_cell.length_c   1.000
_cell.angle_alpha   90.00
_cell.angle_beta   90.00
_cell.angle_gamma   90.00
#
_symmetry.space_group_name_H-M   'P 1'
#
loop_
_entity.id
_entity.type
_entity.pdbx_description
1 polymer ?
#
loop_
_entity_poly.entity_id
_entity_poly.type
_entity_poly.pdbx_seq_one_letter_code
_entity_poly.pdbx_strand_id
1 'polypeptide(L)'
;MKSSMTRQKSIATKRHRSVESSTYPSSSGNPSQAAIHKKSSSRNGAMLLNPIQGFTLIETVIFIVVLGIIGVSILAAFVAALQFSPNTKYASRATELAQQRMDVILGQKYLFGFAGTQDPCIATPGLPVCAIPAGYTVSSAIANNWLGDVNYKVVTVTVGGLSQLTLTSLVANY
;
A
#
# COMPACT_ATOMS: atom_id res chain seq x y z
N MET A 1 19.88 32.50 39.51
CA MET A 1 19.68 32.19 38.08
C MET A 1 19.03 30.81 38.00
N LYS A 2 17.74 30.73 37.63
CA LYS A 2 16.94 29.49 37.62
C LYS A 2 17.13 28.76 36.29
N SER A 3 17.64 27.53 36.37
CA SER A 3 17.83 26.61 35.24
C SER A 3 16.51 25.90 34.93
N SER A 4 15.97 26.10 33.72
CA SER A 4 14.72 25.51 33.24
C SER A 4 15.03 24.23 32.45
N MET A 5 14.62 23.10 33.01
CA MET A 5 14.89 21.75 32.52
C MET A 5 13.65 21.22 31.79
N THR A 6 13.66 21.25 30.46
CA THR A 6 12.52 20.83 29.62
C THR A 6 12.63 19.33 29.29
N ARG A 7 11.69 18.55 29.85
CA ARG A 7 11.48 17.12 29.60
C ARG A 7 10.89 16.89 28.21
N GLN A 8 11.59 16.20 27.31
CA GLN A 8 11.00 15.61 26.10
C GLN A 8 10.44 14.22 26.40
N LYS A 9 9.14 14.04 26.20
CA LYS A 9 8.46 12.74 26.23
C LYS A 9 8.60 12.08 24.85
N SER A 10 9.25 10.93 24.83
CA SER A 10 9.32 10.03 23.67
C SER A 10 8.03 9.21 23.57
N ILE A 11 7.31 9.32 22.46
CA ILE A 11 6.11 8.54 22.14
C ILE A 11 6.53 7.44 21.17
N ALA A 12 6.63 6.22 21.67
CA ALA A 12 6.93 5.03 20.87
C ALA A 12 5.64 4.50 20.21
N THR A 13 5.51 4.71 18.90
CA THR A 13 4.41 4.15 18.10
C THR A 13 4.78 2.74 17.60
N LYS A 14 4.20 1.73 18.23
CA LYS A 14 4.31 0.31 17.88
C LYS A 14 3.43 0.02 16.65
N ARG A 15 4.03 -0.14 15.45
CA ARG A 15 3.32 -0.61 14.25
C ARG A 15 3.36 -2.15 14.18
N HIS A 16 2.20 -2.77 14.37
CA HIS A 16 1.98 -4.17 14.00
C HIS A 16 1.77 -4.26 12.48
N ARG A 17 2.61 -5.05 11.80
CA ARG A 17 2.49 -5.39 10.38
C ARG A 17 1.97 -6.82 10.30
N SER A 18 0.67 -6.99 10.12
CA SER A 18 0.09 -8.30 9.75
C SER A 18 0.37 -8.55 8.28
N VAL A 19 1.10 -9.62 8.01
CA VAL A 19 1.35 -10.15 6.66
C VAL A 19 0.28 -11.22 6.45
N GLU A 20 -0.78 -10.91 5.70
CA GLU A 20 -1.74 -11.91 5.24
C GLU A 20 -1.15 -12.62 4.02
N SER A 21 -0.71 -13.86 4.26
CA SER A 21 -0.30 -14.81 3.24
C SER A 21 -1.55 -15.32 2.51
N SER A 22 -1.76 -14.85 1.28
CA SER A 22 -2.81 -15.34 0.39
C SER A 22 -2.39 -16.70 -0.18
N THR A 23 -2.92 -17.76 0.42
CA THR A 23 -2.78 -19.15 -0.05
C THR A 23 -3.81 -19.39 -1.16
N TYR A 24 -3.35 -19.56 -2.40
CA TYR A 24 -4.18 -20.05 -3.50
C TYR A 24 -4.34 -21.58 -3.39
N PRO A 25 -5.56 -22.14 -3.44
CA PRO A 25 -5.72 -23.58 -3.63
C PRO A 25 -5.55 -23.96 -5.11
N SER A 26 -4.62 -24.88 -5.34
CA SER A 26 -4.40 -25.61 -6.59
C SER A 26 -5.50 -26.66 -6.77
N SER A 27 -6.23 -26.61 -7.88
CA SER A 27 -7.22 -27.60 -8.28
C SER A 27 -6.60 -28.51 -9.36
N SER A 28 -6.10 -29.67 -8.94
CA SER A 28 -5.61 -30.75 -9.80
C SER A 28 -6.61 -31.91 -9.80
N GLY A 29 -7.07 -32.31 -10.98
CA GLY A 29 -8.08 -33.35 -11.18
C GLY A 29 -7.61 -34.79 -10.92
N ASN A 30 -8.55 -35.73 -10.82
CA ASN A 30 -8.94 -36.60 -11.94
C ASN A 30 -10.13 -37.50 -11.53
N PRO A 31 -10.90 -38.05 -12.50
CA PRO A 31 -12.13 -38.77 -12.27
C PRO A 31 -11.87 -40.27 -12.12
N SER A 32 -12.47 -40.90 -11.11
CA SER A 32 -12.53 -42.36 -10.99
C SER A 32 -13.91 -42.81 -10.54
N GLN A 33 -14.46 -43.67 -11.39
CA GLN A 33 -15.79 -44.23 -11.38
C GLN A 33 -16.01 -45.16 -10.17
N ALA A 34 -17.18 -45.07 -9.56
CA ALA A 34 -17.76 -46.17 -8.82
C ALA A 34 -19.27 -46.18 -9.09
N ALA A 35 -19.66 -47.08 -9.99
CA ALA A 35 -21.05 -47.40 -10.29
C ALA A 35 -21.71 -48.03 -9.05
N ILE A 36 -22.74 -47.38 -8.52
CA ILE A 36 -23.72 -48.03 -7.64
C ILE A 36 -25.11 -47.79 -8.21
N HIS A 37 -25.63 -48.89 -8.74
CA HIS A 37 -26.98 -49.10 -9.23
C HIS A 37 -28.00 -48.76 -8.13
N LYS A 38 -28.69 -47.61 -8.21
CA LYS A 38 -29.80 -47.27 -7.33
C LYS A 38 -31.10 -47.21 -8.12
N LYS A 39 -31.91 -48.24 -7.88
CA LYS A 39 -33.28 -48.50 -8.31
C LYS A 39 -34.11 -47.21 -8.45
N SER A 40 -34.44 -46.85 -9.69
CA SER A 40 -35.37 -45.76 -10.03
C SER A 40 -36.77 -46.14 -9.56
N SER A 41 -37.19 -45.61 -8.41
CA SER A 41 -38.57 -45.58 -7.98
C SER A 41 -39.15 -44.24 -8.41
N SER A 42 -39.69 -44.22 -9.63
CA SER A 42 -40.55 -43.17 -10.14
C SER A 42 -41.76 -43.06 -9.23
N ARG A 43 -41.68 -42.15 -8.27
CA ARG A 43 -42.86 -41.60 -7.60
C ARG A 43 -43.19 -40.33 -8.37
N ASN A 44 -44.28 -40.40 -9.11
CA ASN A 44 -45.04 -39.26 -9.59
C ASN A 44 -45.43 -38.38 -8.39
N GLY A 45 -44.50 -37.55 -7.93
CA GLY A 45 -44.71 -36.54 -6.92
C GLY A 45 -44.96 -35.24 -7.65
N ALA A 46 -46.25 -34.87 -7.69
CA ALA A 46 -46.78 -33.61 -8.17
C ALA A 46 -45.72 -32.50 -8.28
N MET A 47 -45.56 -31.98 -9.50
CA MET A 47 -44.98 -30.67 -9.74
C MET A 47 -45.86 -29.67 -9.00
N LEU A 48 -45.56 -29.46 -7.71
CA LEU A 48 -46.09 -28.39 -6.91
C LEU A 48 -45.57 -27.11 -7.57
N LEU A 49 -46.34 -26.61 -8.54
CA LEU A 49 -46.29 -25.24 -8.99
C LEU A 49 -46.46 -24.39 -7.74
N ASN A 50 -45.35 -24.00 -7.12
CA ASN A 50 -45.37 -23.00 -6.08
C ASN A 50 -46.03 -21.77 -6.71
N PRO A 51 -47.19 -21.32 -6.18
CA PRO A 51 -47.85 -20.17 -6.73
C PRO A 51 -46.84 -19.02 -6.69
N ILE A 52 -46.64 -18.36 -7.84
CA ILE A 52 -45.86 -17.13 -7.91
C ILE A 52 -46.62 -16.12 -7.05
N GLN A 53 -46.16 -15.93 -5.81
CA GLN A 53 -46.74 -14.94 -4.92
C GLN A 53 -46.40 -13.57 -5.49
N GLY A 54 -47.44 -12.87 -5.94
CA GLY A 54 -47.31 -11.51 -6.44
C GLY A 54 -46.82 -10.60 -5.32
N PHE A 55 -45.87 -9.73 -5.63
CA PHE A 55 -45.40 -8.70 -4.71
C PHE A 55 -46.54 -7.73 -4.42
N THR A 56 -46.76 -7.41 -3.15
CA THR A 56 -47.76 -6.39 -2.82
C THR A 56 -47.22 -5.00 -3.16
N LEU A 57 -48.10 -4.06 -3.54
CA LEU A 57 -47.69 -2.68 -3.87
C LEU A 57 -46.91 -2.05 -2.71
N ILE A 58 -47.34 -2.30 -1.47
CA ILE A 58 -46.67 -1.79 -0.28
C ILE A 58 -45.26 -2.37 -0.09
N GLU A 59 -45.07 -3.66 -0.39
CA GLU A 59 -43.77 -4.32 -0.30
C GLU A 59 -42.79 -3.74 -1.32
N THR A 60 -43.25 -3.43 -2.54
CA THR A 60 -42.42 -2.76 -3.55
C THR A 60 -42.01 -1.35 -3.10
N VAL A 61 -42.93 -0.59 -2.50
CA VAL A 61 -42.64 0.77 -2.00
C VAL A 61 -41.61 0.73 -0.87
N ILE A 62 -41.72 -0.22 0.06
CA ILE A 62 -40.72 -0.37 1.14
C ILE A 62 -39.36 -0.79 0.57
N PHE A 63 -39.34 -1.69 -0.42
CA PHE A 63 -38.10 -2.16 -1.05
C PHE A 63 -37.32 -1.02 -1.72
N ILE A 64 -37.99 -0.16 -2.50
CA ILE A 64 -37.33 0.98 -3.15
C ILE A 64 -36.78 2.00 -2.14
N VAL A 65 -37.47 2.20 -1.01
CA VAL A 65 -37.00 3.11 0.05
C VAL A 65 -35.74 2.56 0.71
N VAL A 66 -35.72 1.28 1.06
CA VAL A 66 -34.56 0.63 1.67
C VAL A 66 -33.36 0.66 0.71
N LEU A 67 -33.56 0.32 -0.57
CA LEU A 67 -32.50 0.42 -1.57
C LEU A 67 -32.00 1.85 -1.76
N GLY A 68 -32.87 2.85 -1.70
CA GLY A 68 -32.49 4.26 -1.77
C GLY A 68 -31.55 4.67 -0.63
N ILE A 69 -31.88 4.27 0.61
CA ILE A 69 -31.05 4.55 1.79
C ILE A 69 -29.66 3.89 1.64
N ILE A 70 -29.63 2.63 1.23
CA ILE A 70 -28.38 1.90 1.01
C ILE A 70 -27.56 2.56 -0.10
N GLY A 71 -28.18 2.90 -1.23
CA GLY A 71 -27.51 3.55 -2.37
C GLY A 71 -26.84 4.88 -2.00
N VAL A 72 -27.53 5.73 -1.25
CA VAL A 72 -26.97 7.03 -0.81
C VAL A 72 -25.80 6.83 0.15
N SER A 73 -25.88 5.88 1.09
CA SER A 73 -24.79 5.61 2.04
C SER A 73 -23.50 5.14 1.34
N ILE A 74 -23.62 4.28 0.32
CA ILE A 74 -22.49 3.80 -0.49
C ILE A 74 -21.88 4.98 -1.26
N LEU A 75 -22.72 5.79 -1.92
CA LEU A 75 -22.24 6.94 -2.70
C LEU A 75 -21.50 7.95 -1.81
N ALA A 76 -22.01 8.21 -0.60
CA ALA A 76 -21.36 9.09 0.37
C ALA A 76 -19.97 8.58 0.79
N ALA A 77 -19.81 7.27 1.01
CA ALA A 77 -18.52 6.65 1.32
C ALA A 77 -17.52 6.81 0.17
N PHE A 78 -17.96 6.64 -1.09
CA PHE A 78 -17.11 6.85 -2.26
C PHE A 78 -16.69 8.31 -2.43
N VAL A 79 -17.61 9.26 -2.24
CA VAL A 79 -17.28 10.69 -2.30
C VAL A 79 -16.25 11.07 -1.24
N ALA A 80 -16.43 10.57 0.00
CA ALA A 80 -15.47 10.79 1.07
C ALA A 80 -14.08 10.22 0.71
N ALA A 81 -14.01 9.00 0.17
CA ALA A 81 -12.76 8.40 -0.27
C ALA A 81 -12.07 9.18 -1.41
N LEU A 82 -12.86 9.69 -2.37
CA LEU A 82 -12.34 10.45 -3.52
C LEU A 82 -11.85 11.86 -3.14
N GLN A 83 -12.44 12.50 -2.14
CA GLN A 83 -11.98 13.81 -1.67
C GLN A 83 -10.55 13.78 -1.10
N PHE A 84 -10.09 12.62 -0.62
CA PHE A 84 -8.70 12.40 -0.18
C PHE A 84 -7.75 11.96 -1.32
N SER A 85 -8.27 11.72 -2.53
CA SER A 85 -7.50 11.27 -3.69
C SER A 85 -6.67 12.33 -4.46
N PRO A 86 -6.98 13.65 -4.48
CA PRO A 86 -6.37 14.57 -5.46
C PRO A 86 -4.86 14.80 -5.26
N ASN A 87 -4.28 14.39 -4.13
CA ASN A 87 -2.83 14.48 -3.90
C ASN A 87 -2.05 13.20 -4.26
N THR A 88 -2.74 12.15 -4.73
CA THR A 88 -2.09 10.88 -5.11
C THR A 88 -1.12 11.07 -6.27
N LYS A 89 -1.42 11.95 -7.24
CA LYS A 89 -0.49 12.24 -8.35
C LYS A 89 0.85 12.80 -7.86
N TYR A 90 0.82 13.83 -7.01
CA TYR A 90 2.05 14.46 -6.54
C TYR A 90 2.80 13.59 -5.54
N ALA A 91 2.07 12.84 -4.70
CA ALA A 91 2.64 11.88 -3.77
C ALA A 91 3.28 10.67 -4.48
N SER A 92 2.62 10.09 -5.49
CA SER A 92 3.19 9.02 -6.30
C SER A 92 4.44 9.50 -7.02
N ARG A 93 4.40 10.69 -7.63
CA ARG A 93 5.58 11.26 -8.29
C ARG A 93 6.73 11.55 -7.32
N ALA A 94 6.43 12.08 -6.13
CA ALA A 94 7.44 12.26 -5.08
C ALA A 94 8.04 10.91 -4.63
N THR A 95 7.22 9.87 -4.56
CA THR A 95 7.66 8.51 -4.22
C THR A 95 8.57 7.94 -5.30
N GLU A 96 8.21 8.07 -6.58
CA GLU A 96 9.06 7.67 -7.71
C GLU A 96 10.41 8.37 -7.67
N LEU A 97 10.44 9.69 -7.45
CA LEU A 97 11.69 10.46 -7.37
C LEU A 97 12.55 10.04 -6.17
N ALA A 98 11.93 9.81 -5.01
CA ALA A 98 12.63 9.34 -3.82
C ALA A 98 13.23 7.95 -4.03
N GLN A 99 12.48 7.05 -4.65
CA GLN A 99 12.93 5.69 -4.99
C GLN A 99 14.07 5.72 -6.00
N GLN A 100 13.94 6.48 -7.09
CA GLN A 100 15.01 6.62 -8.08
C GLN A 100 16.31 7.13 -7.46
N ARG A 101 16.25 8.10 -6.54
CA ARG A 101 17.43 8.57 -5.80
C ARG A 101 18.00 7.49 -4.88
N MET A 102 17.14 6.80 -4.15
CA MET A 102 17.55 5.73 -3.25
C MET A 102 18.26 4.62 -4.04
N ASP A 103 17.71 4.19 -5.17
CA ASP A 103 18.27 3.13 -6.02
C ASP A 103 19.64 3.51 -6.58
N VAL A 104 19.83 4.78 -6.96
CA VAL A 104 21.12 5.29 -7.42
C VAL A 104 22.15 5.29 -6.28
N ILE A 105 21.78 5.73 -5.08
CA ILE A 105 22.68 5.73 -3.90
C ILE A 105 23.04 4.29 -3.49
N LEU A 106 22.07 3.37 -3.50
CA LEU A 106 22.31 1.96 -3.24
C LEU A 106 23.16 1.32 -4.35
N GLY A 107 22.97 1.72 -5.60
CA GLY A 107 23.82 1.36 -6.74
C GLY A 107 25.28 1.72 -6.52
N GLN A 108 25.56 2.89 -5.94
CA GLN A 108 26.93 3.30 -5.59
C GLN A 108 27.58 2.35 -4.57
N LYS A 109 26.81 1.80 -3.62
CA LYS A 109 27.31 0.77 -2.69
C LYS A 109 27.82 -0.46 -3.45
N TYR A 110 27.11 -0.90 -4.48
CA TYR A 110 27.52 -2.07 -5.26
C TYR A 110 28.78 -1.84 -6.10
N LEU A 111 29.01 -0.61 -6.57
CA LEU A 111 30.16 -0.28 -7.42
C LEU A 111 31.41 0.11 -6.63
N PHE A 112 31.26 0.92 -5.58
CA PHE A 112 32.37 1.50 -4.81
C PHE A 112 32.47 0.95 -3.37
N GLY A 113 31.60 0.01 -3.02
CA GLY A 113 31.54 -0.59 -1.69
C GLY A 113 30.86 0.30 -0.65
N PHE A 114 30.81 -0.21 0.58
CA PHE A 114 30.16 0.47 1.71
C PHE A 114 30.84 1.80 2.07
N ALA A 115 32.18 1.84 2.09
CA ALA A 115 32.93 3.05 2.44
C ALA A 115 32.72 4.18 1.43
N GLY A 116 32.60 3.85 0.14
CA GLY A 116 32.38 4.80 -0.96
C GLY A 116 30.92 5.16 -1.22
N THR A 117 29.97 4.71 -0.40
CA THR A 117 28.55 5.04 -0.59
C THR A 117 28.31 6.52 -0.37
N GLN A 118 28.05 7.24 -1.46
CA GLN A 118 27.75 8.67 -1.52
C GLN A 118 26.58 8.92 -2.47
N ASP A 119 25.95 10.09 -2.39
CA ASP A 119 24.97 10.49 -3.39
C ASP A 119 25.69 11.03 -4.63
N PRO A 120 25.60 10.38 -5.80
CA PRO A 120 26.30 10.86 -6.98
C PRO A 120 25.57 12.07 -7.60
N CYS A 121 24.36 12.38 -7.15
CA CYS A 121 23.54 13.47 -7.66
C CYS A 121 23.85 14.85 -7.03
N ILE A 122 24.67 14.89 -5.98
CA ILE A 122 25.19 16.15 -5.42
C ILE A 122 26.51 16.60 -6.08
N ALA A 123 27.13 15.72 -6.89
CA ALA A 123 28.32 16.07 -7.65
C ALA A 123 27.99 17.10 -8.74
N THR A 124 28.95 17.98 -9.05
CA THR A 124 28.81 18.97 -10.13
C THR A 124 29.80 18.63 -11.26
N PRO A 125 29.36 18.45 -12.52
CA PRO A 125 27.97 18.49 -12.99
C PRO A 125 27.15 17.28 -12.51
N GLY A 126 25.87 17.50 -12.20
CA GLY A 126 24.97 16.43 -11.77
C GLY A 126 24.69 15.45 -12.91
N LEU A 127 24.52 14.16 -12.59
CA LEU A 127 24.21 13.15 -13.61
C LEU A 127 22.83 13.38 -14.24
N PRO A 128 22.60 13.03 -15.52
CA PRO A 128 21.29 13.15 -16.15
C PRO A 128 20.18 12.34 -15.47
N VAL A 129 20.51 11.17 -14.89
CA VAL A 129 19.58 10.37 -14.06
C VAL A 129 19.09 11.14 -12.83
N CYS A 130 19.78 12.23 -12.50
CA CYS A 130 19.48 13.11 -11.40
C CYS A 130 18.63 14.31 -11.76
N ALA A 131 18.11 14.40 -12.99
CA ALA A 131 17.21 15.47 -13.39
C ALA A 131 15.92 15.48 -12.54
N ILE A 132 15.62 16.62 -11.93
CA ILE A 132 14.44 16.80 -11.07
C ILE A 132 13.39 17.58 -11.89
N PRO A 133 12.15 17.08 -12.00
CA PRO A 133 11.06 17.81 -12.64
C PRO A 133 10.76 19.15 -11.94
N ALA A 134 10.27 20.13 -12.69
CA ALA A 134 9.91 21.43 -12.14
C ALA A 134 8.88 21.31 -10.98
N GLY A 135 9.07 22.12 -9.93
CA GLY A 135 8.20 22.13 -8.75
C GLY A 135 8.57 21.10 -7.67
N TYR A 136 9.59 20.27 -7.90
CA TYR A 136 10.12 19.36 -6.89
C TYR A 136 11.55 19.75 -6.49
N THR A 137 11.90 19.43 -5.26
CA THR A 137 13.28 19.45 -4.77
C THR A 137 13.60 18.06 -4.22
N VAL A 138 14.82 17.58 -4.43
CA VAL A 138 15.26 16.29 -3.89
C VAL A 138 16.63 16.46 -3.26
N SER A 139 16.75 16.07 -2.00
CA SER A 139 17.98 16.08 -1.24
C SER A 139 18.20 14.73 -0.58
N SER A 140 19.44 14.34 -0.38
CA SER A 140 19.77 13.16 0.40
C SER A 140 20.71 13.51 1.55
N ALA A 141 20.67 12.70 2.59
CA ALA A 141 21.60 12.74 3.71
C ALA A 141 22.01 11.31 4.05
N ILE A 142 23.32 11.08 4.15
CA ILE A 142 23.89 9.79 4.52
C ILE A 142 24.57 9.96 5.87
N ALA A 143 23.96 9.41 6.92
CA ALA A 143 24.53 9.40 8.26
C ALA A 143 25.29 8.10 8.48
N ASN A 144 26.54 8.21 8.93
CA ASN A 144 27.35 7.06 9.34
C ASN A 144 27.01 6.66 10.78
N ASN A 145 27.37 5.44 11.16
CA ASN A 145 27.34 4.94 12.53
C ASN A 145 25.93 4.94 13.12
N TRP A 146 25.00 4.23 12.47
CA TRP A 146 23.64 4.12 12.98
C TRP A 146 23.64 3.50 14.38
N LEU A 147 23.16 4.26 15.37
CA LEU A 147 23.19 3.86 16.78
C LEU A 147 24.60 3.48 17.29
N GLY A 148 25.65 4.09 16.72
CA GLY A 148 27.05 3.84 17.09
C GLY A 148 27.70 2.65 16.38
N ASP A 149 26.99 1.93 15.51
CA ASP A 149 27.55 0.80 14.77
C ASP A 149 28.10 1.23 13.40
N VAL A 150 29.42 1.11 13.24
CA VAL A 150 30.17 1.49 12.03
C VAL A 150 29.80 0.67 10.80
N ASN A 151 29.16 -0.50 10.98
CA ASN A 151 28.73 -1.37 9.89
C ASN A 151 27.41 -0.90 9.25
N TYR A 152 26.80 0.18 9.76
CA TYR A 152 25.54 0.68 9.26
C TYR A 152 25.58 2.17 8.91
N LYS A 153 24.95 2.50 7.78
CA LYS A 153 24.68 3.86 7.31
C LYS A 153 23.18 4.04 7.16
N VAL A 154 22.67 5.21 7.52
CA VAL A 154 21.29 5.60 7.24
C VAL A 154 21.28 6.55 6.07
N VAL A 155 20.63 6.13 4.99
CA VAL A 155 20.37 6.96 3.82
C VAL A 155 18.96 7.52 3.97
N THR A 156 18.87 8.84 4.04
CA THR A 156 17.59 9.55 4.04
C THR A 156 17.48 10.36 2.76
N VAL A 157 16.42 10.13 2.00
CA VAL A 157 16.08 10.91 0.80
C VAL A 157 14.83 11.71 1.13
N THR A 158 14.91 13.02 0.95
CA THR A 158 13.79 13.94 1.18
C THR A 158 13.41 14.58 -0.15
N VAL A 159 12.14 14.46 -0.50
CA VAL A 159 11.51 15.16 -1.62
C VAL A 159 10.63 16.27 -1.05
N GLY A 160 10.81 17.49 -1.56
CA GLY A 160 10.02 18.67 -1.22
C GLY A 160 9.39 19.32 -2.46
N GLY A 161 8.75 20.47 -2.25
CA GLY A 161 8.06 21.23 -3.28
C GLY A 161 6.55 20.94 -3.27
N LEU A 162 6.02 20.45 -4.39
CA LEU A 162 4.58 20.15 -4.55
C LEU A 162 4.06 19.03 -3.63
N SER A 163 4.95 18.19 -3.11
CA SER A 163 4.65 17.18 -2.09
C SER A 163 5.87 17.00 -1.20
N GLN A 164 5.64 16.68 0.08
CA GLN A 164 6.71 16.42 1.04
C GLN A 164 6.73 14.93 1.39
N LEU A 165 7.86 14.27 1.13
CA LEU A 165 8.07 12.85 1.41
C LEU A 165 9.50 12.63 1.88
N THR A 166 9.66 11.79 2.89
CA THR A 166 10.97 11.33 3.34
C THR A 166 11.02 9.81 3.30
N LEU A 167 12.00 9.27 2.57
CA LEU A 167 12.30 7.85 2.51
C LEU A 167 13.61 7.59 3.23
N THR A 168 13.61 6.66 4.18
CA THR A 168 14.82 6.28 4.93
C THR A 168 15.10 4.81 4.69
N SER A 169 16.36 4.49 4.39
CA SER A 169 16.85 3.13 4.23
C SER A 169 18.12 2.95 5.05
N LEU A 170 18.34 1.73 5.52
CA LEU A 170 19.50 1.35 6.30
C LEU A 170 20.39 0.44 5.44
N VAL A 171 21.62 0.88 5.24
CA VAL A 171 22.62 0.19 4.44
C VAL A 171 23.62 -0.43 5.38
N ALA A 172 23.90 -1.71 5.18
CA ALA A 172 24.82 -2.48 6.02
C ALA A 172 26.07 -2.91 5.24
N ASN A 173 27.15 -3.15 5.98
CA ASN A 173 28.43 -3.65 5.49
C ASN A 173 28.45 -5.19 5.51
N TYR A 174 27.75 -5.80 4.55
CA TYR A 174 27.82 -7.22 4.22
C TYR A 174 27.73 -7.39 2.70
#